data_AF-A0A8H3T457-F1
#
_entry.id   AF-A0A8H3T457-F1
#
_cell.length_a   1.000
_cell.length_b   1.000
_cell.length_c   1.000
_cell.angle_alpha   90.00
_cell.angle_beta   90.00
_cell.angle_gamma   90.00
#
_symmetry.space_group_name_H-M   'P 1'
#
loop_
_entity.id
_entity.type
_entity.pdbx_description
1 polymer ?
#
loop_
_entity_poly.entity_id
_entity_poly.type
_entity_poly.pdbx_seq_one_letter_code
_entity_poly.pdbx_strand_id
1 'polypeptide(L)'
;MTFRYEDGIALLQLIAFVPCLFLAILLCYQQGMKAVASCWRFLIILACLRIAGAVCQLISITDDSIDVITTKITCDLLGIAPLTLAAVGLLQRVNASINKLSKWIFIFVSIVSLVGLALGIAGAIKALDTYTIPAMLQAALGMFVGCLGLLLAIMGYLTIYRNEMPRNERIILYSVYACAPLLIVRTIYGCLGDFTNIEKFNLFEPNPTVNLCMGVLEEIFLMIICLAVGFYCPPPKEPQPEEAARTRNSDETTIVEKRSSEPNDARPDTMNKEKLAEEGRMGTPVAEAA
;
A
#
# COMPACT_ATOMS: atom_id res chain seq x y z
N MET A 1 12.77 -43.13 5.78
CA MET A 1 12.72 -41.65 5.85
C MET A 1 13.80 -41.10 4.92
N THR A 2 13.42 -40.74 3.70
CA THR A 2 14.35 -40.12 2.75
C THR A 2 14.03 -38.63 2.71
N PHE A 3 14.94 -37.82 3.25
CA PHE A 3 14.84 -36.36 3.21
C PHE A 3 14.86 -35.90 1.76
N ARG A 4 13.75 -35.31 1.29
CA ARG A 4 13.64 -34.82 -0.09
C ARG A 4 14.10 -33.37 -0.15
N TYR A 5 14.47 -32.93 -1.35
CA TYR A 5 14.91 -31.54 -1.57
C TYR A 5 13.83 -30.50 -1.18
N GLU A 6 12.54 -30.85 -1.33
CA GLU A 6 11.41 -30.03 -0.90
C GLU A 6 11.37 -29.78 0.62
N ASP A 7 11.80 -30.75 1.42
CA ASP A 7 11.82 -30.65 2.89
C ASP A 7 12.90 -29.65 3.34
N GLY A 8 14.02 -29.60 2.60
CA GLY A 8 15.05 -28.58 2.78
C GLY A 8 14.55 -27.17 2.48
N ILE A 9 13.69 -27.01 1.47
CA ILE A 9 13.07 -25.73 1.13
C ILE A 9 12.11 -25.28 2.24
N ALA A 10 11.29 -26.20 2.77
CA ALA A 10 10.40 -25.90 3.89
C ALA A 10 11.18 -25.51 5.16
N LEU A 11 12.29 -26.19 5.46
CA LEU A 11 13.16 -25.82 6.58
C LEU A 11 13.77 -24.42 6.39
N LEU A 12 14.22 -24.09 5.18
CA LEU A 12 14.72 -22.75 4.85
C LEU A 12 13.66 -21.67 5.07
N GLN A 13 12.42 -21.92 4.61
CA GLN A 13 11.30 -21.01 4.85
C GLN A 13 11.06 -20.80 6.34
N LEU A 14 11.05 -21.88 7.15
CA LEU A 14 10.82 -21.76 8.58
C LEU A 14 11.92 -20.91 9.26
N ILE A 15 13.19 -21.18 8.95
CA ILE A 15 14.34 -20.45 9.50
C ILE A 15 14.30 -18.97 9.11
N ALA A 16 13.84 -18.64 7.90
CA ALA A 16 13.77 -17.26 7.42
C ALA A 16 12.52 -16.52 7.94
N PHE A 17 11.34 -17.13 7.89
CA PHE A 17 10.08 -16.46 8.20
C PHE A 17 9.76 -16.37 9.69
N VAL A 18 10.25 -17.29 10.54
CA VAL A 18 10.06 -17.20 12.01
C VAL A 18 10.68 -15.92 12.60
N PRO A 19 11.96 -15.57 12.35
CA PRO A 19 12.50 -14.31 12.84
C PRO A 19 11.84 -13.10 12.16
N CYS A 20 11.49 -13.20 10.87
CA CYS A 20 10.76 -12.14 10.17
C CYS A 20 9.38 -11.88 10.79
N LEU A 21 8.67 -12.92 11.24
CA LEU A 21 7.38 -12.82 11.92
C LEU A 21 7.54 -12.04 13.23
N PHE A 22 8.54 -12.39 14.04
CA PHE A 22 8.82 -11.69 15.29
C PHE A 22 9.14 -10.20 15.04
N LEU A 23 9.98 -9.92 14.04
CA LEU A 23 10.29 -8.54 13.64
C LEU A 23 9.06 -7.79 13.12
N ALA A 24 8.20 -8.42 12.31
CA ALA A 24 6.96 -7.82 11.81
C ALA A 24 6.00 -7.46 12.95
N ILE A 25 5.90 -8.34 13.95
CA ILE A 25 5.09 -8.13 15.15
C ILE A 25 5.66 -6.97 15.98
N LEU A 26 6.98 -6.96 16.24
CA LEU A 26 7.64 -5.85 16.94
C LEU A 26 7.41 -4.50 16.23
N LEU A 27 7.50 -4.50 14.90
CA LEU A 27 7.29 -3.31 14.09
C LEU A 27 5.84 -2.80 14.21
N CYS A 28 4.86 -3.71 14.16
CA CYS A 28 3.46 -3.40 14.45
C CYS A 28 3.25 -2.82 15.85
N TYR A 29 3.94 -3.34 16.88
CA TYR A 29 3.85 -2.81 18.23
C TYR A 29 4.50 -1.43 18.36
N GLN A 30 5.68 -1.22 17.78
CA GLN A 30 6.42 0.05 17.88
C GLN A 30 5.74 1.20 17.14
N GLN A 31 5.11 0.93 15.99
CA GLN A 31 4.52 1.98 15.14
C GLN A 31 3.06 2.28 15.44
N GLY A 32 2.46 1.54 16.39
CA GLY A 32 1.10 1.76 16.87
C GLY A 32 0.01 1.28 15.91
N MET A 33 -1.13 0.85 16.48
CA MET A 33 -2.27 0.28 15.74
C MET A 33 -3.18 1.33 15.05
N LYS A 34 -2.66 2.39 14.42
CA LYS A 34 -3.54 3.37 13.72
C LYS A 34 -3.15 3.67 12.27
N ALA A 35 -4.17 3.53 11.42
CA ALA A 35 -4.44 3.90 10.02
C ALA A 35 -3.34 3.86 8.94
N VAL A 36 -2.09 4.24 9.20
CA VAL A 36 -1.00 4.21 8.19
C VAL A 36 -0.21 2.88 8.27
N ALA A 37 -0.50 2.06 9.27
CA ALA A 37 0.13 0.78 9.62
C ALA A 37 -0.40 -0.47 8.88
N SER A 38 -1.13 -0.32 7.77
CA SER A 38 -1.79 -1.46 7.09
C SER A 38 -0.82 -2.41 6.38
N CYS A 39 0.30 -1.90 5.84
CA CYS A 39 1.33 -2.72 5.17
C CYS A 39 1.91 -3.80 6.09
N TRP A 40 2.16 -3.46 7.36
CA TRP A 40 2.83 -4.35 8.31
C TRP A 40 1.98 -5.55 8.70
N ARG A 41 0.65 -5.38 8.73
CA ARG A 41 -0.29 -6.46 8.98
C ARG A 41 -0.23 -7.51 7.87
N PHE A 42 -0.05 -7.08 6.62
CA PHE A 42 0.10 -8.02 5.49
C PHE A 42 1.41 -8.81 5.58
N LEU A 43 2.49 -8.23 6.12
CA LEU A 43 3.73 -8.98 6.38
C LEU A 43 3.53 -10.06 7.45
N ILE A 44 2.78 -9.77 8.52
CA ILE A 44 2.45 -10.79 9.53
C ILE A 44 1.65 -11.93 8.90
N ILE A 45 0.61 -11.60 8.12
CA ILE A 45 -0.22 -12.60 7.44
C ILE A 45 0.64 -13.45 6.49
N LEU A 46 1.50 -12.82 5.70
CA LEU A 46 2.42 -13.50 4.79
C LEU A 46 3.33 -14.47 5.54
N ALA A 47 3.94 -14.02 6.64
CA ALA A 47 4.82 -14.87 7.45
C ALA A 47 4.07 -16.07 8.05
N CYS A 48 2.86 -15.85 8.57
CA CYS A 48 2.01 -16.94 9.08
C CYS A 48 1.66 -17.97 7.99
N LEU A 49 1.25 -17.50 6.79
CA LEU A 49 0.97 -18.39 5.66
C LEU A 49 2.19 -19.23 5.28
N ARG A 50 3.38 -18.63 5.28
CA ARG A 50 4.63 -19.32 4.95
C ARG A 50 5.07 -20.32 5.99
N ILE A 51 4.92 -19.99 7.26
CA ILE A 51 5.19 -20.93 8.36
C ILE A 51 4.20 -22.09 8.31
N ALA A 52 2.91 -21.83 8.09
CA ALA A 52 1.89 -22.87 7.97
C ALA A 52 2.16 -23.81 6.79
N GLY A 53 2.48 -23.26 5.61
CA GLY A 53 2.86 -24.06 4.43
C GLY A 53 4.10 -24.92 4.66
N ALA A 54 5.15 -24.37 5.27
CA ALA A 54 6.37 -25.10 5.61
C ALA A 54 6.12 -26.22 6.62
N VAL A 55 5.29 -25.98 7.64
CA VAL A 55 4.90 -27.01 8.63
C VAL A 55 4.09 -28.12 7.95
N CYS A 56 3.15 -27.79 7.06
CA CYS A 56 2.39 -28.79 6.31
C CYS A 56 3.29 -29.65 5.43
N GLN A 57 4.28 -29.06 4.76
CA GLN A 57 5.27 -29.81 3.97
C GLN A 57 6.04 -30.81 4.84
N LEU A 58 6.47 -30.41 6.05
CA LEU A 58 7.18 -31.31 6.96
C LEU A 58 6.28 -32.43 7.50
N ILE A 59 4.98 -32.15 7.73
CA ILE A 59 4.02 -33.16 8.19
C ILE A 59 3.76 -34.22 7.11
N SER A 60 3.71 -33.82 5.84
CA SER A 60 3.53 -34.74 4.69
C SER A 60 4.62 -35.83 4.61
N ILE A 61 5.77 -35.65 5.27
CA ILE A 61 6.80 -36.70 5.40
C ILE A 61 6.31 -37.90 6.24
N THR A 62 5.45 -37.66 7.23
CA THR A 62 4.98 -38.67 8.18
C THR A 62 3.55 -39.12 7.90
N ASP A 63 2.69 -38.21 7.45
CA ASP A 63 1.28 -38.46 7.16
C ASP A 63 0.87 -37.71 5.88
N ASP A 64 0.60 -38.46 4.80
CA ASP A 64 0.29 -37.92 3.48
C ASP A 64 -1.23 -37.74 3.28
N SER A 65 -1.84 -37.08 4.26
CA SER A 65 -3.27 -36.77 4.24
C SER A 65 -3.58 -35.70 3.18
N ILE A 66 -4.66 -35.89 2.42
CA ILE A 66 -5.11 -34.97 1.35
C ILE A 66 -5.28 -33.53 1.87
N ASP A 67 -5.74 -33.37 3.11
CA ASP A 67 -5.93 -32.07 3.76
C ASP A 67 -4.60 -31.32 3.97
N VAL A 68 -3.51 -32.04 4.25
CA VAL A 68 -2.18 -31.46 4.47
C VAL A 68 -1.60 -30.95 3.15
N ILE A 69 -1.72 -31.74 2.08
CA ILE A 69 -1.28 -31.36 0.73
C ILE A 69 -2.12 -30.18 0.22
N THR A 70 -3.43 -30.23 0.42
CA THR A 70 -4.38 -29.15 0.09
C THR A 70 -3.99 -27.84 0.78
N THR A 71 -3.69 -27.92 2.08
CA THR A 71 -3.29 -26.74 2.87
C THR A 71 -1.95 -26.18 2.40
N LYS A 72 -0.96 -27.04 2.14
CA LYS A 72 0.34 -26.64 1.57
C LYS A 72 0.16 -25.83 0.29
N ILE A 73 -0.52 -26.42 -0.70
CA ILE A 73 -0.74 -25.79 -2.02
C ILE A 73 -1.51 -24.47 -1.85
N THR A 74 -2.55 -24.46 -1.02
CA THR A 74 -3.31 -23.25 -0.74
C THR A 74 -2.42 -22.16 -0.14
N CYS A 75 -1.63 -22.46 0.90
CA CYS A 75 -0.72 -21.49 1.51
C CYS A 75 0.31 -20.91 0.52
N ASP A 76 0.82 -21.73 -0.40
CA ASP A 76 1.78 -21.30 -1.43
C ASP A 76 1.17 -20.33 -2.44
N LEU A 77 -0.10 -20.53 -2.81
CA LEU A 77 -0.84 -19.66 -3.72
C LEU A 77 -1.20 -18.32 -3.07
N LEU A 78 -1.53 -18.33 -1.78
CA LEU A 78 -1.93 -17.13 -1.05
C LEU A 78 -0.79 -16.13 -0.84
N GLY A 79 0.47 -16.53 -0.99
CA GLY A 79 1.63 -15.66 -0.73
C GLY A 79 1.69 -14.39 -1.60
N ILE A 80 1.14 -14.41 -2.82
CA ILE A 80 1.24 -13.29 -3.77
C ILE A 80 0.40 -12.08 -3.32
N ALA A 81 -0.76 -12.31 -2.71
CA ALA A 81 -1.70 -11.23 -2.39
C ALA A 81 -1.21 -10.31 -1.26
N PRO A 82 -0.78 -10.84 -0.09
CA PRO A 82 -0.22 -10.01 0.98
C PRO A 82 1.01 -9.24 0.54
N LEU A 83 1.84 -9.84 -0.33
CA LEU A 83 3.05 -9.24 -0.89
C LEU A 83 2.72 -8.02 -1.77
N THR A 84 1.72 -8.18 -2.66
CA THR A 84 1.23 -7.10 -3.51
C THR A 84 0.59 -5.99 -2.67
N LEU A 85 -0.24 -6.35 -1.69
CA LEU A 85 -0.88 -5.40 -0.77
C LEU A 85 0.15 -4.64 0.08
N ALA A 86 1.23 -5.29 0.52
CA ALA A 86 2.32 -4.62 1.21
C ALA A 86 3.00 -3.57 0.31
N ALA A 87 3.34 -3.93 -0.93
CA ALA A 87 3.96 -3.01 -1.88
C ALA A 87 3.05 -1.80 -2.22
N VAL A 88 1.74 -2.04 -2.38
CA VAL A 88 0.72 -0.97 -2.55
C VAL A 88 0.67 -0.07 -1.32
N GLY A 89 0.72 -0.64 -0.12
CA GLY A 89 0.75 0.13 1.14
C GLY A 89 1.98 1.03 1.26
N LEU A 90 3.15 0.56 0.84
CA LEU A 90 4.37 1.39 0.78
C LEU A 90 4.23 2.54 -0.20
N LEU A 91 3.73 2.30 -1.42
CA LEU A 91 3.51 3.37 -2.40
C LEU A 91 2.42 4.35 -1.98
N GLN A 92 1.36 3.88 -1.32
CA GLN A 92 0.32 4.74 -0.77
C GLN A 92 0.90 5.72 0.25
N ARG A 93 1.84 5.27 1.07
CA ARG A 93 2.57 6.11 2.02
C ARG A 93 3.43 7.15 1.30
N VAL A 94 4.22 6.76 0.30
CA VAL A 94 5.02 7.72 -0.49
C VAL A 94 4.10 8.76 -1.14
N ASN A 95 2.97 8.33 -1.70
CA ASN A 95 2.00 9.24 -2.28
C ASN A 95 1.36 10.18 -1.25
N ALA A 96 1.17 9.76 0.01
CA ALA A 96 0.64 10.64 1.05
C ALA A 96 1.57 11.84 1.33
N SER A 97 2.88 11.70 1.09
CA SER A 97 3.85 12.81 1.26
C SER A 97 3.78 13.86 0.16
N ILE A 98 3.35 13.51 -1.06
CA ILE A 98 3.39 14.39 -2.24
C ILE A 98 1.97 14.77 -2.71
N ASN A 99 1.00 13.93 -2.34
CA ASN A 99 -0.43 14.05 -2.62
C ASN A 99 -0.75 14.31 -4.10
N LYS A 100 -0.02 13.66 -5.02
CA LYS A 100 -0.22 13.83 -6.48
C LYS A 100 -1.22 12.84 -7.06
N LEU A 101 -1.30 11.63 -6.51
CA LEU A 101 -2.28 10.62 -6.92
C LEU A 101 -3.46 10.58 -5.96
N SER A 102 -4.64 10.32 -6.53
CA SER A 102 -5.86 10.10 -5.74
C SER A 102 -5.75 8.82 -4.91
N LYS A 103 -6.14 8.91 -3.63
CA LYS A 103 -6.22 7.75 -2.72
C LYS A 103 -7.12 6.64 -3.26
N TRP A 104 -8.10 6.97 -4.10
CA TRP A 104 -9.01 6.03 -4.73
C TRP A 104 -8.31 4.98 -5.60
N ILE A 105 -7.18 5.32 -6.23
CA ILE A 105 -6.41 4.38 -7.06
C ILE A 105 -5.82 3.27 -6.17
N PHE A 106 -5.25 3.63 -5.01
CA PHE A 106 -4.69 2.68 -4.06
C PHE A 106 -5.78 1.80 -3.42
N ILE A 107 -6.94 2.39 -3.11
CA ILE A 107 -8.10 1.66 -2.62
C ILE A 107 -8.58 0.67 -3.68
N PHE A 108 -8.67 1.08 -4.94
CA PHE A 108 -9.06 0.22 -6.05
C PHE A 108 -8.11 -0.99 -6.19
N VAL A 109 -6.79 -0.77 -6.22
CA VAL A 109 -5.81 -1.86 -6.27
C VAL A 109 -5.94 -2.81 -5.07
N SER A 110 -6.19 -2.25 -3.89
CA SER A 110 -6.35 -3.05 -2.66
C SER A 110 -7.62 -3.92 -2.72
N ILE A 111 -8.74 -3.37 -3.20
CA ILE A 111 -9.99 -4.10 -3.39
C ILE A 111 -9.80 -5.20 -4.45
N VAL A 112 -9.21 -4.88 -5.60
CA VAL A 112 -8.94 -5.86 -6.65
C VAL A 112 -8.03 -6.98 -6.14
N SER A 113 -7.00 -6.65 -5.37
CA SER A 113 -6.11 -7.65 -4.76
C SER A 113 -6.84 -8.54 -3.74
N LEU A 114 -7.79 -7.98 -2.97
CA LEU A 114 -8.62 -8.73 -2.03
C LEU A 114 -9.61 -9.66 -2.75
N VAL A 115 -10.22 -9.19 -3.83
CA VAL A 115 -11.09 -10.01 -4.70
C VAL A 115 -10.28 -11.11 -5.39
N GLY A 116 -9.08 -10.78 -5.87
CA GLY A 116 -8.13 -11.76 -6.41
C GLY A 116 -7.72 -12.82 -5.41
N LEU A 117 -7.48 -12.42 -4.16
CA LEU A 117 -7.23 -13.37 -3.07
C LEU A 117 -8.41 -14.32 -2.85
N ALA A 118 -9.64 -13.79 -2.76
CA ALA A 118 -10.83 -14.60 -2.56
C ALA A 118 -11.09 -15.58 -3.73
N LEU A 119 -10.91 -15.12 -4.96
CA LEU A 119 -11.02 -15.97 -6.16
C LEU A 119 -9.88 -17.00 -6.22
N GLY A 120 -8.68 -16.65 -5.77
CA GLY A 120 -7.55 -17.56 -5.66
C GLY A 120 -7.82 -18.69 -4.67
N ILE A 121 -8.40 -18.40 -3.50
CA ILE A 121 -8.81 -19.41 -2.51
C ILE A 121 -9.88 -20.34 -3.11
N ALA A 122 -10.94 -19.77 -3.69
CA ALA A 122 -12.01 -20.56 -4.28
C ALA A 122 -11.53 -21.41 -5.47
N GLY A 123 -10.57 -20.87 -6.25
CA GLY A 123 -9.90 -21.57 -7.33
C GLY A 123 -9.03 -22.72 -6.82
N ALA A 124 -8.22 -22.49 -5.78
CA ALA A 124 -7.34 -23.50 -5.20
C ALA A 124 -8.11 -24.73 -4.70
N ILE A 125 -9.20 -24.51 -3.94
CA ILE A 125 -10.04 -25.60 -3.42
C ILE A 125 -10.59 -26.46 -4.57
N LYS A 126 -11.14 -25.83 -5.60
CA LYS A 126 -11.67 -26.54 -6.78
C LYS A 126 -10.59 -27.24 -7.60
N ALA A 127 -9.41 -26.63 -7.68
CA ALA A 127 -8.27 -27.18 -8.40
C ALA A 127 -7.83 -28.52 -7.79
N LEU A 128 -7.88 -28.60 -6.45
CA LEU A 128 -7.53 -29.79 -5.70
C LEU A 128 -8.59 -30.89 -5.82
N ASP A 129 -9.88 -30.54 -5.80
CA ASP A 129 -10.97 -31.52 -5.98
C ASP A 129 -10.96 -32.16 -7.38
N THR A 130 -10.67 -31.36 -8.41
CA THR A 130 -10.80 -31.78 -9.82
C THR A 130 -9.45 -32.11 -10.46
N TYR A 131 -8.34 -31.90 -9.75
CA TYR A 131 -6.96 -32.01 -10.25
C TYR A 131 -6.74 -31.29 -11.59
N THR A 132 -7.39 -30.14 -11.78
CA THR A 132 -7.34 -29.33 -13.00
C THR A 132 -7.30 -27.85 -12.62
N ILE A 133 -6.71 -27.00 -13.47
CA ILE A 133 -6.65 -25.56 -13.21
C ILE A 133 -8.00 -24.91 -13.57
N PRO A 134 -8.78 -24.42 -12.59
CA PRO A 134 -10.07 -23.80 -12.88
C PRO A 134 -9.87 -22.36 -13.38
N ALA A 135 -10.81 -21.88 -14.21
CA ALA A 135 -10.81 -20.51 -14.71
C ALA A 135 -10.79 -19.44 -13.59
N MET A 136 -11.27 -19.77 -12.39
CA MET A 136 -11.22 -18.88 -11.22
C MET A 136 -9.78 -18.59 -10.77
N LEU A 137 -8.90 -19.58 -10.83
CA LEU A 137 -7.49 -19.43 -10.45
C LEU A 137 -6.75 -18.58 -11.49
N GLN A 138 -6.98 -18.85 -12.78
CA GLN A 138 -6.46 -18.03 -13.88
C GLN A 138 -6.95 -16.58 -13.81
N ALA A 139 -8.23 -16.36 -13.47
CA ALA A 139 -8.78 -15.03 -13.29
C ALA A 139 -8.14 -14.31 -12.08
N ALA A 140 -7.94 -15.02 -10.96
CA ALA A 140 -7.24 -14.49 -9.79
C ALA A 140 -5.83 -14.02 -10.14
N LEU A 141 -5.07 -14.87 -10.83
CA LEU A 141 -3.73 -14.53 -11.27
C LEU A 141 -3.71 -13.38 -12.27
N GLY A 142 -4.63 -13.35 -13.24
CA GLY A 142 -4.78 -12.25 -14.18
C GLY A 142 -5.02 -10.90 -13.48
N MET A 143 -5.79 -10.88 -12.39
CA MET A 143 -5.95 -9.67 -11.58
C MET A 143 -4.66 -9.27 -10.87
N PHE A 144 -3.88 -10.22 -10.32
CA PHE A 144 -2.59 -9.90 -9.71
C PHE A 144 -1.59 -9.35 -10.74
N VAL A 145 -1.58 -9.88 -11.97
CA VAL A 145 -0.80 -9.32 -13.09
C VAL A 145 -1.21 -7.87 -13.39
N GLY A 146 -2.52 -7.61 -13.46
CA GLY A 146 -3.04 -6.25 -13.64
C GLY A 146 -2.66 -5.30 -12.50
N CYS A 147 -2.77 -5.75 -11.25
CA CYS A 147 -2.34 -5.00 -10.07
C CYS A 147 -0.85 -4.70 -10.10
N LEU A 148 -0.01 -5.67 -10.49
CA LEU A 148 1.43 -5.46 -10.65
C LEU A 148 1.72 -4.42 -11.74
N GLY A 149 1.07 -4.52 -12.90
CA GLY A 149 1.23 -3.53 -13.98
C GLY A 149 0.86 -2.11 -13.52
N LEU A 150 -0.26 -1.97 -12.81
CA LEU A 150 -0.69 -0.69 -12.24
C LEU A 150 0.27 -0.20 -11.15
N LEU A 151 0.82 -1.09 -10.32
CA LEU A 151 1.82 -0.78 -9.31
C LEU A 151 3.09 -0.21 -9.94
N LEU A 152 3.59 -0.84 -11.00
CA LEU A 152 4.75 -0.35 -11.76
C LEU A 152 4.48 1.00 -12.42
N ALA A 153 3.27 1.21 -12.95
CA ALA A 153 2.87 2.51 -13.52
C ALA A 153 2.84 3.62 -12.46
N ILE A 154 2.25 3.35 -11.28
CA ILE A 154 2.23 4.28 -10.14
C ILE A 154 3.65 4.61 -9.69
N MET A 155 4.51 3.59 -9.55
CA MET A 155 5.92 3.78 -9.17
C MET A 155 6.67 4.64 -10.21
N GLY A 156 6.49 4.36 -11.50
CA GLY A 156 7.08 5.14 -12.59
C GLY A 156 6.63 6.60 -12.56
N TYR A 157 5.34 6.84 -12.32
CA TYR A 157 4.79 8.19 -12.21
C TYR A 157 5.33 8.94 -10.98
N LEU A 158 5.34 8.32 -9.79
CA LEU A 158 5.91 8.92 -8.57
C LEU A 158 7.38 9.29 -8.75
N THR A 159 8.12 8.51 -9.54
CA THR A 159 9.56 8.74 -9.75
C THR A 159 9.88 10.04 -10.45
N ILE A 160 8.96 10.57 -11.27
CA ILE A 160 9.10 11.89 -11.90
C ILE A 160 9.21 12.98 -10.81
N TYR A 161 8.45 12.82 -9.72
CA TYR A 161 8.40 13.76 -8.60
C TYR A 161 9.39 13.44 -7.47
N ARG A 162 10.35 12.53 -7.70
CA ARG A 162 11.32 12.11 -6.67
C ARG A 162 12.11 13.26 -6.04
N ASN A 163 12.29 14.36 -6.77
CA ASN A 163 13.09 15.49 -6.29
C ASN A 163 12.33 16.41 -5.33
N GLU A 164 10.99 16.33 -5.30
CA GLU A 164 10.12 17.04 -4.35
C GLU A 164 9.96 16.27 -3.03
N MET A 165 10.35 14.99 -3.00
CA MET A 165 10.14 14.12 -1.84
C MET A 165 11.17 14.35 -0.73
N PRO A 166 10.79 14.23 0.56
CA PRO A 166 11.72 14.17 1.67
C PRO A 166 12.57 12.89 1.63
N ARG A 167 13.75 12.92 2.26
CA ARG A 167 14.75 11.85 2.17
C ARG A 167 14.20 10.48 2.56
N ASN A 168 13.38 10.39 3.60
CA ASN A 168 12.83 9.12 4.09
C ASN A 168 11.86 8.49 3.07
N GLU A 169 11.02 9.30 2.43
CA GLU A 169 10.05 8.81 1.44
C GLU A 169 10.73 8.37 0.14
N ARG A 170 11.86 9.01 -0.21
CA ARG A 170 12.72 8.52 -1.31
C ARG A 170 13.27 7.13 -1.02
N ILE A 171 13.68 6.85 0.22
CA ILE A 171 14.18 5.52 0.61
C ILE A 171 13.08 4.48 0.39
N ILE A 172 11.84 4.76 0.80
CA ILE A 172 10.70 3.87 0.58
C ILE A 172 10.48 3.62 -0.92
N LEU A 173 10.51 4.68 -1.74
CA LEU A 173 10.38 4.54 -3.19
C LEU A 173 11.50 3.67 -3.80
N TYR A 174 12.75 3.86 -3.39
CA TYR A 174 13.88 3.05 -3.85
C TYR A 174 13.78 1.60 -3.40
N SER A 175 13.21 1.34 -2.23
CA SER A 175 12.95 -0.04 -1.79
C SER A 175 11.86 -0.70 -2.61
N VAL A 176 10.80 0.03 -3.00
CA VAL A 176 9.80 -0.51 -3.94
C VAL A 176 10.43 -0.80 -5.32
N TYR A 177 11.39 0.01 -5.76
CA TYR A 177 12.21 -0.29 -6.95
C TYR A 177 13.00 -1.59 -6.82
N ALA A 178 13.59 -1.86 -5.65
CA ALA A 178 14.28 -3.12 -5.39
C ALA A 178 13.31 -4.32 -5.32
N CYS A 179 12.10 -4.11 -4.82
CA CYS A 179 11.04 -5.12 -4.77
C CYS A 179 10.44 -5.44 -6.15
N ALA A 180 10.39 -4.47 -7.06
CA ALA A 180 9.77 -4.61 -8.38
C ALA A 180 10.24 -5.82 -9.20
N PRO A 181 11.56 -6.05 -9.42
CA PRO A 181 12.01 -7.21 -10.19
C PRO A 181 11.64 -8.53 -9.53
N LEU A 182 11.65 -8.60 -8.20
CA LEU A 182 11.27 -9.79 -7.45
C LEU A 182 9.76 -10.09 -7.60
N LEU A 183 8.92 -9.06 -7.56
CA LEU A 183 7.48 -9.22 -7.82
C LEU A 183 7.19 -9.67 -9.25
N ILE A 184 7.96 -9.16 -10.23
CA ILE A 184 7.82 -9.56 -11.63
C ILE A 184 8.15 -11.04 -11.79
N VAL A 185 9.28 -11.51 -11.24
CA VAL A 185 9.67 -12.92 -11.30
C VAL A 185 8.60 -13.81 -10.66
N ARG A 186 8.10 -13.43 -9.47
CA ARG A 186 7.00 -14.12 -8.77
C ARG A 186 5.76 -14.27 -9.61
N THR A 187 5.32 -13.18 -10.22
CA THR A 187 4.11 -13.17 -11.05
C THR A 187 4.31 -13.97 -12.33
N ILE A 188 5.49 -13.90 -12.96
CA ILE A 188 5.81 -14.72 -14.13
C ILE A 188 5.79 -16.22 -13.77
N TYR A 189 6.36 -16.60 -12.62
CA TYR A 189 6.32 -17.98 -12.14
C TYR A 189 4.88 -18.48 -11.98
N GLY A 190 4.00 -17.68 -11.38
CA GLY A 190 2.56 -17.97 -11.32
C GLY A 190 1.94 -18.13 -12.70
N CYS A 191 2.25 -17.24 -13.65
CA CYS A 191 1.71 -17.30 -15.02
C CYS A 191 2.15 -18.55 -15.76
N LEU A 192 3.40 -18.96 -15.59
CA LEU A 192 3.90 -20.19 -16.19
C LEU A 192 3.21 -21.42 -15.62
N GLY A 193 2.84 -21.42 -14.33
CA GLY A 193 2.10 -22.52 -13.72
C GLY A 193 0.62 -22.60 -14.12
N ASP A 194 -0.06 -21.46 -14.22
CA ASP A 194 -1.52 -21.44 -14.45
C ASP A 194 -1.90 -21.46 -15.95
N PHE A 195 -1.04 -20.93 -16.83
CA PHE A 195 -1.33 -20.78 -18.26
C PHE A 195 -0.52 -21.73 -19.16
N THR A 196 0.48 -22.43 -18.63
CA THR A 196 1.34 -23.30 -19.44
C THR A 196 1.30 -24.74 -18.95
N ASN A 197 1.24 -25.70 -19.87
CA ASN A 197 1.28 -27.14 -19.57
C ASN A 197 2.72 -27.69 -19.43
N ILE A 198 3.69 -26.85 -19.07
CA ILE A 198 5.08 -27.31 -18.90
C ILE A 198 5.19 -27.96 -17.51
N GLU A 199 5.49 -29.26 -17.47
CA GLU A 199 5.57 -30.07 -16.23
C GLU A 199 6.45 -29.42 -15.14
N LYS A 200 7.50 -28.69 -15.51
CA LYS A 200 8.42 -28.02 -14.55
C LYS A 200 7.78 -26.89 -13.75
N PHE A 201 6.70 -26.30 -14.25
CA PHE A 201 5.98 -25.18 -13.63
C PHE A 201 4.62 -25.61 -13.10
N ASN A 202 4.29 -26.91 -13.15
CA ASN A 202 3.00 -27.39 -12.75
C ASN A 202 2.70 -27.02 -11.30
N LEU A 203 1.47 -26.60 -11.03
CA LEU A 203 1.01 -26.13 -9.73
C LEU A 203 1.08 -27.23 -8.65
N PHE A 204 0.82 -28.48 -9.05
CA PHE A 204 0.68 -29.63 -8.16
C PHE A 204 2.01 -30.35 -7.91
N GLU A 205 2.89 -30.38 -8.92
CA GLU A 205 4.22 -31.02 -8.84
C GLU A 205 5.30 -30.09 -9.43
N PRO A 206 5.55 -28.93 -8.80
CA PRO A 206 6.52 -27.97 -9.32
C PRO A 206 7.94 -28.53 -9.19
N ASN A 207 8.81 -28.21 -10.15
CA ASN A 207 10.23 -28.51 -10.01
C ASN A 207 10.77 -27.73 -8.79
N PRO A 208 11.36 -28.42 -7.80
CA PRO A 208 11.61 -27.79 -6.51
C PRO A 208 12.74 -26.74 -6.59
N THR A 209 13.69 -26.87 -7.52
CA THR A 209 14.73 -25.87 -7.74
C THR A 209 14.15 -24.57 -8.32
N VAL A 210 13.18 -24.69 -9.23
CA VAL A 210 12.50 -23.54 -9.82
C VAL A 210 11.63 -22.85 -8.78
N ASN A 211 10.86 -23.62 -8.00
CA ASN A 211 10.05 -23.09 -6.90
C ASN A 211 10.92 -22.37 -5.85
N LEU A 212 12.09 -22.91 -5.51
CA LEU A 212 13.02 -22.26 -4.59
C LEU A 212 13.47 -20.89 -5.14
N CYS A 213 13.94 -20.84 -6.39
CA CYS A 213 14.53 -19.63 -6.96
C CYS A 213 13.50 -18.56 -7.35
N MET A 214 12.37 -18.96 -7.93
CA MET A 214 11.35 -18.07 -8.51
C MET A 214 10.04 -18.03 -7.70
N GLY A 215 10.08 -18.49 -6.45
CA GLY A 215 8.91 -18.47 -5.56
C GLY A 215 9.32 -18.16 -4.13
N VAL A 216 10.20 -18.97 -3.56
CA VAL A 216 10.56 -18.88 -2.15
C VAL A 216 11.59 -17.78 -1.86
N LEU A 217 12.70 -17.76 -2.61
CA LEU A 217 13.80 -16.83 -2.34
C LEU A 217 13.37 -15.37 -2.50
N GLU A 218 12.65 -15.06 -3.57
CA GLU A 218 12.18 -13.71 -3.83
C GLU A 218 11.24 -13.18 -2.73
N GLU A 219 10.39 -14.04 -2.17
CA GLU A 219 9.52 -13.64 -1.07
C GLU A 219 10.28 -13.41 0.23
N ILE A 220 11.32 -14.21 0.50
CA ILE A 220 12.22 -13.97 1.64
C ILE A 220 12.91 -12.60 1.48
N PHE A 221 13.47 -12.31 0.29
CA PHE A 221 14.11 -11.03 0.02
C PHE A 221 13.12 -9.86 0.13
N LEU A 222 11.92 -10.00 -0.45
CA LEU A 222 10.86 -8.99 -0.36
C LEU A 222 10.43 -8.73 1.08
N MET A 223 10.24 -9.78 1.87
CA MET A 223 9.92 -9.68 3.29
C MET A 223 11.01 -8.88 4.04
N ILE A 224 12.28 -9.22 3.83
CA ILE A 224 13.41 -8.55 4.47
C ILE A 224 13.48 -7.07 4.07
N ILE A 225 13.33 -6.75 2.78
CA ILE A 225 13.33 -5.37 2.29
C ILE A 225 12.18 -4.57 2.93
N CYS A 226 10.96 -5.11 2.92
CA CYS A 226 9.81 -4.46 3.53
C CYS A 226 9.99 -4.23 5.03
N LEU A 227 10.51 -5.22 5.77
CA LEU A 227 10.81 -5.07 7.20
C LEU A 227 11.87 -4.02 7.46
N ALA A 228 12.97 -4.04 6.69
CA ALA A 228 14.03 -3.04 6.80
C ALA A 228 13.47 -1.62 6.61
N VAL A 229 12.70 -1.40 5.54
CA VAL A 229 12.04 -0.11 5.28
C VAL A 229 11.18 0.33 6.45
N GLY A 230 10.41 -0.60 7.03
CA GLY A 230 9.57 -0.26 8.16
C GLY A 230 10.36 0.21 9.37
N PHE A 231 11.48 -0.42 9.71
CA PHE A 231 12.32 0.05 10.81
C PHE A 231 13.07 1.36 10.48
N TYR A 232 13.58 1.51 9.25
CA TYR A 232 14.34 2.70 8.85
C TYR A 232 13.49 3.95 8.64
N CYS A 233 12.25 3.77 8.18
CA CYS A 233 11.34 4.87 7.89
C CYS A 233 10.09 4.72 8.77
N PRO A 234 10.11 5.12 10.06
CA PRO A 234 8.91 5.11 10.87
C PRO A 234 7.86 6.09 10.27
N PRO A 235 6.55 5.79 10.34
CA PRO A 235 5.51 6.69 9.87
C PRO A 235 5.61 8.04 10.62
N PRO A 236 5.35 9.18 9.96
CA PRO A 236 5.30 10.47 10.64
C PRO A 236 4.30 10.41 11.79
N LYS A 237 4.72 10.84 12.99
CA LYS A 237 3.79 11.00 14.12
C LYS A 237 2.82 12.12 13.76
N GLU A 238 1.53 11.80 13.68
CA GLU A 238 0.48 12.81 13.62
C GLU A 238 0.56 13.64 14.93
N PRO A 239 0.45 14.98 14.88
CA PRO A 239 0.54 15.80 16.09
C PRO A 239 -0.51 15.31 17.09
N GLN A 240 -0.09 15.13 18.34
CA GLN A 240 -0.99 14.64 19.39
C GLN A 240 -2.22 15.57 19.50
N PRO A 241 -3.40 15.08 19.91
CA PRO A 241 -4.59 15.91 20.07
C PRO A 241 -4.34 17.15 20.94
N GLU A 242 -3.42 17.04 21.90
CA GLU A 242 -2.99 18.14 22.76
C GLU A 242 -2.17 19.21 22.01
N GLU A 243 -1.34 18.81 21.04
CA GLU A 243 -0.52 19.70 20.21
C GLU A 243 -1.36 20.36 19.12
N ALA A 244 -2.33 19.65 18.54
CA ALA A 244 -3.34 20.22 17.65
C ALA A 244 -4.27 21.21 18.38
N ALA A 245 -4.64 20.94 19.63
CA ALA A 245 -5.39 21.88 20.47
C ALA A 245 -4.54 23.12 20.84
N ARG A 246 -3.24 22.94 21.08
CA ARG A 246 -2.31 24.04 21.36
C ARG A 246 -2.14 24.96 20.14
N THR A 247 -1.92 24.39 18.96
CA THR A 247 -1.78 25.16 17.71
C THR A 247 -3.09 25.87 17.35
N ARG A 248 -4.24 25.20 17.51
CA ARG A 248 -5.56 25.82 17.30
C ARG A 248 -5.82 26.98 18.26
N ASN A 249 -5.49 26.82 19.54
CA ASN A 249 -5.62 27.90 20.52
C ASN A 249 -4.65 29.06 20.24
N SER A 250 -3.42 28.79 19.81
CA SER A 250 -2.46 29.82 19.39
C SER A 250 -2.92 30.59 18.14
N ASP A 251 -3.46 29.90 17.14
CA ASP A 251 -4.03 30.55 15.95
C ASP A 251 -5.24 31.42 16.33
N GLU A 252 -6.10 30.93 17.23
CA GLU A 252 -7.28 31.67 17.69
C GLU A 252 -6.89 32.92 18.51
N THR A 253 -5.88 32.82 19.39
CA THR A 253 -5.36 34.00 20.13
C THR A 253 -4.72 35.02 19.19
N THR A 254 -3.95 34.57 18.20
CA THR A 254 -3.29 35.46 17.24
C THR A 254 -4.31 36.20 16.36
N ILE A 255 -5.42 35.54 15.99
CA ILE A 255 -6.52 36.17 15.23
C ILE A 255 -7.28 37.20 16.09
N VAL A 256 -7.53 36.91 17.36
CA VAL A 256 -8.20 37.84 18.29
C VAL A 256 -7.34 39.06 18.59
N GLU A 257 -6.03 38.89 18.78
CA GLU A 257 -5.08 39.98 18.99
C GLU A 257 -5.02 40.90 17.76
N LYS A 258 -4.93 40.31 16.56
CA LYS A 258 -4.95 41.06 15.30
C LYS A 258 -6.24 41.87 15.13
N ARG A 259 -7.40 41.28 15.43
CA ARG A 259 -8.72 41.93 15.33
C ARG A 259 -8.93 43.06 16.35
N SER A 260 -8.29 42.98 17.52
CA SER A 260 -8.39 44.02 18.55
C SER A 260 -7.41 45.18 18.33
N SER A 261 -6.35 44.95 17.53
CA SER A 261 -5.40 46.00 17.11
C SER A 261 -5.80 46.79 15.86
N GLU A 262 -6.85 46.39 15.13
CA GLU A 262 -7.39 47.17 14.00
C GLU A 262 -8.26 48.34 14.52
N PRO A 263 -7.94 49.61 14.21
CA PRO A 263 -8.75 50.75 14.62
C PRO A 263 -10.11 50.74 13.90
N ASN A 264 -11.19 50.80 14.67
CA ASN A 264 -12.56 50.86 14.19
C ASN A 264 -12.87 52.26 13.61
N ASP A 265 -12.41 52.54 12.39
CA ASP A 265 -12.74 53.78 11.66
C ASP A 265 -13.31 53.46 10.28
N ALA A 266 -14.57 53.03 10.25
CA ALA A 266 -15.41 53.03 9.06
C ALA A 266 -16.89 52.99 9.45
N ARG A 267 -17.42 54.15 9.86
CA ARG A 267 -18.87 54.37 9.99
C ARG A 267 -19.27 55.36 8.88
N PRO A 268 -19.99 54.94 7.82
CA PRO A 268 -20.50 55.89 6.85
C PRO A 268 -21.80 56.51 7.40
N ASP A 269 -21.75 57.79 7.75
CA ASP A 269 -22.93 58.57 8.14
C ASP A 269 -23.84 58.83 6.93
N THR A 270 -24.99 58.16 6.94
CA THR A 270 -26.17 58.49 6.15
C THR A 270 -26.77 59.82 6.64
N MET A 271 -26.30 60.98 6.16
CA MET A 271 -27.08 62.22 6.24
C MET A 271 -26.52 63.35 5.34
N ASN A 272 -27.03 63.47 4.10
CA ASN A 272 -27.30 64.76 3.40
C ASN A 272 -27.53 64.51 1.90
N LYS A 273 -28.77 64.25 1.52
CA LYS A 273 -29.22 64.40 0.12
C LYS A 273 -30.49 65.24 -0.06
N GLU A 274 -30.94 65.96 0.97
CA GLU A 274 -32.17 66.78 0.89
C GLU A 274 -31.97 68.29 1.13
N LYS A 275 -30.74 68.81 1.13
CA LYS A 275 -30.50 70.26 1.35
C LYS A 275 -29.53 70.93 0.38
N LEU A 276 -29.57 70.55 -0.90
CA LEU A 276 -28.79 71.22 -1.95
C LEU A 276 -29.60 71.60 -3.20
N ALA A 277 -30.93 71.55 -3.14
CA ALA A 277 -31.80 71.89 -4.27
C ALA A 277 -32.58 73.22 -4.14
N GLU A 278 -32.44 74.00 -3.05
CA GLU A 278 -33.31 75.19 -2.86
C GLU A 278 -32.63 76.53 -2.51
N GLU A 279 -31.31 76.65 -2.41
CA GLU A 279 -30.66 77.96 -2.13
C GLU A 279 -29.49 78.30 -3.08
N GLY A 280 -29.73 78.14 -4.39
CA GLY A 280 -28.91 78.67 -5.51
C GLY A 280 -29.68 79.72 -6.32
N ARG A 281 -30.23 80.68 -5.59
CA ARG A 281 -30.90 81.93 -5.95
C ARG A 281 -30.50 82.58 -7.29
N MET A 282 -31.53 82.93 -8.07
CA MET A 282 -31.71 84.17 -8.86
C MET A 282 -30.50 85.11 -9.04
N GLY A 283 -30.21 85.46 -10.31
CA GLY A 283 -29.52 86.71 -10.65
C GLY A 283 -28.83 86.76 -12.03
N THR A 284 -29.59 86.93 -13.12
CA THR A 284 -29.14 87.61 -14.36
C THR A 284 -28.87 89.10 -14.08
N PRO A 285 -28.26 89.95 -14.96
CA PRO A 285 -27.83 89.75 -16.35
C PRO A 285 -26.51 90.48 -16.78
N VAL A 286 -26.23 90.41 -18.10
CA VAL A 286 -25.64 91.47 -19.00
C VAL A 286 -24.16 91.39 -19.41
N ALA A 287 -24.01 91.48 -20.74
CA ALA A 287 -22.95 92.05 -21.60
C ALA A 287 -21.66 91.24 -21.85
N GLU A 288 -21.01 91.30 -23.02
CA GLU A 288 -21.25 91.80 -24.39
C GLU A 288 -19.88 91.68 -25.09
N ALA A 289 -19.88 91.45 -26.42
CA ALA A 289 -18.75 91.60 -27.37
C ALA A 289 -17.59 90.58 -27.24
N ALA A 290 -17.05 90.00 -28.32
CA ALA A 290 -17.21 90.14 -29.76
C ALA A 290 -16.80 88.82 -30.45
#